data_AF-A0A4Q2FM62-F1
#
_entry.id   AF-A0A4Q2FM62-F1
#
_cell.length_a   1.000
_cell.length_b   1.000
_cell.length_c   1.000
_cell.angle_alpha   90.00
_cell.angle_beta   90.00
_cell.angle_gamma   90.00
#
_symmetry.space_group_name_H-M   'P 1'
#
loop_
_entity.id
_entity.type
_entity.pdbx_description
1 polymer ?
#
loop_
_entity_poly.entity_id
_entity_poly.type
_entity_poly.pdbx_seq_one_letter_code
_entity_poly.pdbx_strand_id
1 'polypeptide(L)'
;MTSDAVLRSQYDSLKAKRDRYKKVAKGISDNQLNYKRSTSEMDDYIDYIDSITKKIDEQSGYSYIESASSKLKTNRNILQEYVDFVQNSNSSFMDLYDELNSQITSLQSQMDAVRIEYNKGKIGFDRLGLEENWTDVFGGLF
;
A
#
# COMPACT_ATOMS: atom_id res chain seq x y z
N MET A 1 -18.24 1.90 -35.66
CA MET A 1 -17.07 2.68 -35.20
C MET A 1 -17.48 3.46 -33.98
N THR A 2 -16.69 3.43 -32.91
CA THR A 2 -16.91 4.24 -31.71
C THR A 2 -16.61 5.71 -32.05
N SER A 3 -17.45 6.64 -31.60
CA SER A 3 -17.23 8.06 -31.91
C SER A 3 -16.08 8.65 -31.08
N ASP A 4 -15.47 9.71 -31.61
CA ASP A 4 -14.42 10.47 -30.91
C ASP A 4 -14.86 10.97 -29.53
N ALA A 5 -16.11 11.42 -29.41
CA ALA A 5 -16.67 11.84 -28.13
C ALA A 5 -16.71 10.70 -27.10
N VAL A 6 -17.04 9.49 -27.55
CA VAL A 6 -17.07 8.30 -26.68
C VAL A 6 -15.65 7.88 -26.28
N LEU A 7 -14.71 7.85 -27.22
CA LEU A 7 -13.31 7.52 -26.94
C LEU A 7 -12.66 8.53 -25.98
N ARG A 8 -12.92 9.83 -26.16
CA ARG A 8 -12.43 10.87 -25.25
C ARG A 8 -13.01 10.72 -23.84
N SER A 9 -14.32 10.54 -23.73
CA SER A 9 -14.99 10.29 -22.44
C SER A 9 -14.43 9.03 -21.74
N GLN A 10 -14.16 7.97 -22.50
CA GLN A 10 -13.54 6.76 -21.98
C GLN A 10 -12.11 7.02 -21.47
N TYR A 11 -11.28 7.74 -22.24
CA TYR A 11 -9.93 8.11 -21.83
C TYR A 11 -9.94 8.92 -20.53
N ASP A 12 -10.79 9.95 -20.45
CA ASP A 12 -10.90 10.82 -19.26
C ASP A 12 -11.35 10.04 -18.03
N SER A 13 -12.29 9.11 -18.19
CA SER A 13 -12.75 8.23 -17.10
C SER A 13 -11.66 7.30 -16.60
N LEU A 14 -10.92 6.64 -17.50
CA LEU A 14 -9.79 5.79 -17.16
C LEU A 14 -8.67 6.59 -16.46
N LYS A 15 -8.35 7.77 -16.99
CA LYS A 15 -7.38 8.71 -16.42
C LYS A 15 -7.76 9.10 -15.00
N ALA A 16 -9.00 9.53 -14.79
CA ALA A 16 -9.50 9.91 -13.48
C ALA A 16 -9.40 8.76 -12.46
N LYS A 17 -9.71 7.52 -12.88
CA LYS A 17 -9.59 6.33 -12.02
C LYS A 17 -8.12 6.03 -11.69
N ARG A 18 -7.23 6.05 -12.69
CA ARG A 18 -5.78 5.83 -12.52
C ARG A 18 -5.18 6.87 -11.57
N ASP A 19 -5.53 8.14 -11.75
CA ASP A 19 -5.01 9.24 -10.93
C ASP A 19 -5.48 9.14 -9.47
N ARG A 20 -6.70 8.62 -9.22
CA ARG A 20 -7.15 8.28 -7.86
C ARG A 20 -6.30 7.18 -7.24
N TYR A 21 -6.01 6.10 -7.97
CA TYR A 21 -5.16 5.03 -7.47
C TYR A 21 -3.72 5.48 -7.20
N LYS A 22 -3.14 6.29 -8.10
CA LYS A 22 -1.82 6.92 -7.88
C LYS A 22 -1.77 7.73 -6.59
N LYS A 23 -2.82 8.49 -6.27
CA LYS A 23 -2.90 9.27 -5.02
C LYS A 23 -2.88 8.37 -3.79
N VAL A 24 -3.62 7.26 -3.81
CA VAL A 24 -3.64 6.32 -2.68
C VAL A 24 -2.30 5.62 -2.53
N ALA A 25 -1.73 5.09 -3.62
CA ALA A 25 -0.42 4.45 -3.62
C ALA A 25 0.67 5.41 -3.10
N LYS A 26 0.63 6.69 -3.54
CA LYS A 26 1.49 7.74 -3.01
C LYS A 26 1.29 7.95 -1.51
N GLY A 27 0.05 8.02 -1.03
CA GLY A 27 -0.24 8.13 0.40
C GLY A 27 0.35 6.99 1.24
N ILE A 28 0.24 5.75 0.75
CA ILE A 28 0.84 4.57 1.40
C ILE A 28 2.38 4.71 1.44
N SER A 29 3.00 5.10 0.32
CA SER A 29 4.46 5.25 0.22
C SER A 29 4.99 6.43 1.05
N ASP A 30 4.32 7.57 1.03
CA ASP A 30 4.71 8.77 1.80
C ASP A 30 4.66 8.49 3.32
N ASN A 31 3.83 7.55 3.75
CA ASN A 31 3.74 7.08 5.14
C ASN A 31 4.60 5.83 5.42
N GLN A 32 5.44 5.42 4.46
CA GLN A 32 6.35 4.30 4.62
C GLN A 32 5.65 2.96 4.95
N LEU A 33 4.45 2.76 4.40
CA LEU A 33 3.62 1.57 4.60
C LEU A 33 3.72 0.56 3.44
N ASN A 34 4.57 0.86 2.45
CA ASN A 34 4.78 0.03 1.25
C ASN A 34 5.93 -0.97 1.40
N TYR A 35 6.44 -1.19 2.61
CA TYR A 35 7.49 -2.16 2.88
C TYR A 35 7.30 -2.79 4.26
N LYS A 36 7.96 -3.94 4.46
CA LYS A 36 7.85 -4.71 5.70
C LYS A 36 8.50 -3.95 6.86
N ARG A 37 7.74 -3.69 7.92
CA ARG A 37 8.24 -3.07 9.15
C ARG A 37 8.66 -4.14 10.16
N SER A 38 9.75 -3.88 10.89
CA SER A 38 10.21 -4.76 11.96
C SER A 38 9.44 -4.48 13.26
N THR A 39 9.14 -5.54 14.00
CA THR A 39 8.67 -5.52 15.39
C THR A 39 9.69 -6.13 16.36
N SER A 40 10.91 -6.41 15.89
CA SER A 40 11.91 -7.22 16.60
C SER A 40 12.19 -6.78 18.03
N GLU A 41 12.27 -5.47 18.29
CA GLU A 41 12.50 -4.96 19.66
C GLU A 41 11.35 -5.30 20.62
N MET A 42 10.10 -5.31 20.13
CA MET A 42 8.95 -5.70 20.94
C MET A 42 8.88 -7.22 21.11
N ASP A 43 9.22 -7.97 20.06
CA ASP A 43 9.33 -9.42 20.10
C ASP A 43 10.36 -9.85 21.17
N ASP A 44 11.54 -9.23 21.18
CA ASP A 44 12.60 -9.46 22.19
C ASP A 44 12.11 -9.14 23.62
N TYR A 45 11.32 -8.07 23.79
CA TYR A 45 10.78 -7.69 25.09
C TYR A 45 9.69 -8.66 25.58
N ILE A 46 8.83 -9.16 24.68
CA ILE A 46 7.84 -10.20 24.94
C ILE A 46 8.56 -11.49 25.39
N ASP A 47 9.63 -11.88 24.71
CA ASP A 47 10.45 -13.04 25.05
C ASP A 47 11.15 -12.87 26.41
N TYR A 48 11.62 -11.66 26.71
CA TYR A 48 12.18 -11.34 28.03
C TYR A 48 11.14 -11.53 29.15
N ILE A 49 9.90 -11.01 28.98
CA ILE A 49 8.83 -11.19 29.96
C ILE A 49 8.49 -12.69 30.11
N ASP A 50 8.41 -13.43 29.01
CA ASP A 50 8.16 -14.87 29.02
C ASP A 50 9.22 -15.60 29.87
N SER A 51 10.49 -15.27 29.68
CA SER A 51 11.61 -15.84 30.44
C SER A 51 11.52 -15.57 31.95
N ILE A 52 11.06 -14.37 32.35
CA ILE A 52 10.85 -14.01 33.75
C ILE A 52 9.69 -14.83 34.32
N THR A 53 8.56 -14.89 33.61
CA THR A 53 7.37 -15.61 34.09
C THR A 53 7.64 -17.10 34.30
N LYS A 54 8.41 -17.74 33.40
CA LYS A 54 8.86 -19.13 33.55
C LYS A 54 9.68 -19.34 34.83
N LYS A 55 10.67 -18.47 35.08
CA LYS A 55 11.49 -18.52 36.32
C LYS A 55 10.66 -18.32 37.58
N ILE A 56 9.66 -17.45 37.51
CA ILE A 56 8.74 -17.22 38.63
C ILE A 56 7.89 -18.48 38.90
N ASP A 57 7.32 -19.07 37.86
CA ASP A 57 6.44 -20.24 37.99
C ASP A 57 7.19 -21.49 38.51
N GLU A 58 8.51 -21.59 38.28
CA GLU A 58 9.37 -22.62 38.86
C GLU A 58 9.51 -22.50 40.40
N GLN A 59 9.22 -21.33 40.98
CA GLN A 59 9.30 -21.04 42.41
C GLN A 59 7.88 -20.97 43.01
N SER A 60 7.36 -22.11 43.48
CA SER A 60 6.00 -22.20 44.05
C SER A 60 5.93 -21.82 45.54
N GLY A 61 4.73 -21.49 46.03
CA GLY A 61 4.45 -21.34 47.47
C GLY A 61 4.30 -19.92 48.00
N TYR A 62 4.40 -18.90 47.15
CA TYR A 62 4.25 -17.48 47.53
C TYR A 62 3.15 -16.80 46.71
N SER A 63 1.98 -16.56 47.32
CA SER A 63 0.80 -15.97 46.64
C SER A 63 1.05 -14.60 45.96
N TYR A 64 1.95 -13.77 46.51
CA TYR A 64 2.31 -12.49 45.89
C TYR A 64 3.13 -12.66 44.61
N ILE A 65 3.96 -13.70 44.54
CA ILE A 65 4.78 -14.06 43.37
C ILE A 65 3.89 -14.59 42.24
N GLU A 66 2.93 -15.46 42.59
CA GLU A 66 1.92 -15.97 41.64
C GLU A 66 1.07 -14.85 41.03
N SER A 67 0.66 -13.89 41.87
CA SER A 67 -0.09 -12.70 41.42
C SER A 67 0.73 -11.83 40.47
N ALA A 68 2.04 -11.70 40.71
CA ALA A 68 2.95 -10.96 39.82
C ALA A 68 3.15 -11.69 38.48
N SER A 69 3.35 -13.01 38.49
CA SER A 69 3.45 -13.85 37.28
C SER A 69 2.21 -13.69 36.40
N SER A 70 1.02 -13.78 37.00
CA SER A 70 -0.25 -13.62 36.29
C SER A 70 -0.35 -12.27 35.57
N LYS A 71 -0.05 -11.16 36.27
CA LYS A 71 -0.05 -9.82 35.67
C LYS A 71 0.96 -9.68 34.53
N LEU A 72 2.16 -10.25 34.67
CA LEU A 72 3.18 -10.24 33.63
C LEU A 72 2.72 -11.01 32.38
N LYS A 73 2.10 -12.17 32.55
CA LYS A 73 1.52 -12.95 31.44
C LYS A 73 0.39 -12.19 30.73
N THR A 74 -0.49 -11.52 31.48
CA THR A 74 -1.51 -10.66 30.90
C THR A 74 -0.90 -9.55 30.05
N ASN A 75 0.10 -8.83 30.59
CA ASN A 75 0.77 -7.76 29.85
C ASN A 75 1.50 -8.29 28.61
N ARG A 76 2.17 -9.45 28.71
CA ARG A 76 2.82 -10.13 27.58
C ARG A 76 1.82 -10.38 26.45
N ASN A 77 0.66 -10.94 26.77
CA ASN A 77 -0.35 -11.24 25.76
C ASN A 77 -0.89 -9.96 25.09
N ILE A 78 -1.11 -8.89 25.86
CA ILE A 78 -1.51 -7.59 25.30
C ILE A 78 -0.44 -7.06 24.33
N LEU A 79 0.84 -7.15 24.68
CA LEU A 79 1.93 -6.72 23.80
C LEU A 79 1.97 -7.57 22.52
N GLN A 80 1.76 -8.88 22.62
CA GLN A 80 1.67 -9.77 21.46
C GLN A 80 0.51 -9.36 20.54
N GLU A 81 -0.67 -9.06 21.09
CA GLU A 81 -1.82 -8.59 20.30
C GLU A 81 -1.50 -7.30 19.53
N TYR A 82 -0.75 -6.37 20.15
CA TYR A 82 -0.29 -5.16 19.45
C TYR A 82 0.72 -5.46 18.35
N VAL A 83 1.68 -6.35 18.58
CA VAL A 83 2.64 -6.79 17.54
C VAL A 83 1.88 -7.39 16.36
N ASP A 84 0.99 -8.33 16.62
CA ASP A 84 0.21 -9.02 15.60
C ASP A 84 -0.64 -8.02 14.81
N PHE A 85 -1.28 -7.07 15.49
CA PHE A 85 -2.04 -6.00 14.84
C PHE A 85 -1.17 -5.17 13.88
N VAL A 86 0.01 -4.73 14.34
CA VAL A 86 0.93 -3.92 13.53
C VAL A 86 1.44 -4.70 12.32
N GLN A 87 1.83 -5.97 12.50
CA GLN A 87 2.30 -6.82 11.40
C GLN A 87 1.20 -7.07 10.37
N ASN A 88 -0.01 -7.43 10.81
CA ASN A 88 -1.16 -7.67 9.93
C ASN A 88 -1.58 -6.40 9.18
N SER A 89 -1.60 -5.26 9.88
CA SER A 89 -1.91 -3.97 9.24
C SER A 89 -0.84 -3.60 8.21
N ASN A 90 0.44 -3.78 8.53
CA ASN A 90 1.54 -3.50 7.59
C ASN A 90 1.46 -4.40 6.35
N SER A 91 1.21 -5.70 6.51
CA SER A 91 1.00 -6.61 5.38
C SER A 91 -0.16 -6.15 4.50
N SER A 92 -1.29 -5.78 5.11
CA SER A 92 -2.47 -5.31 4.37
C SER A 92 -2.18 -4.05 3.54
N PHE A 93 -1.37 -3.12 4.05
CA PHE A 93 -0.97 -1.93 3.29
C PHE A 93 -0.01 -2.27 2.14
N MET A 94 0.91 -3.23 2.34
CA MET A 94 1.80 -3.70 1.28
C MET A 94 1.00 -4.36 0.15
N ASP A 95 0.09 -5.28 0.49
CA ASP A 95 -0.75 -5.96 -0.50
C ASP A 95 -1.61 -4.96 -1.29
N LEU A 96 -2.20 -3.97 -0.59
CA LEU A 96 -2.96 -2.90 -1.23
C LEU A 96 -2.07 -2.05 -2.16
N TYR A 97 -0.83 -1.75 -1.76
CA TYR A 97 0.10 -0.99 -2.57
C TYR A 97 0.44 -1.71 -3.88
N ASP A 98 0.73 -3.01 -3.81
CA ASP A 98 1.07 -3.84 -4.95
C ASP A 98 -0.12 -3.98 -5.92
N GLU A 99 -1.32 -4.23 -5.37
CA GLU A 99 -2.56 -4.29 -6.15
C GLU A 99 -2.86 -2.95 -6.85
N LEU A 100 -2.68 -1.81 -6.16
CA LEU A 100 -2.86 -0.49 -6.76
C LEU A 100 -1.89 -0.27 -7.93
N ASN A 101 -0.61 -0.65 -7.79
CA ASN A 101 0.38 -0.52 -8.86
C ASN A 101 0.05 -1.39 -10.08
N SER A 102 -0.45 -2.62 -9.85
CA SER A 102 -0.95 -3.49 -10.89
C SER A 102 -2.13 -2.85 -11.64
N GLN A 103 -3.12 -2.34 -10.90
CA GLN A 103 -4.28 -1.66 -11.50
C GLN A 103 -3.92 -0.37 -12.23
N ILE A 104 -2.97 0.42 -11.71
CA ILE A 104 -2.46 1.63 -12.38
C ILE A 104 -1.85 1.25 -13.74
N THR A 105 -1.06 0.19 -13.78
CA THR A 105 -0.43 -0.32 -15.01
C THR A 105 -1.48 -0.80 -16.01
N SER A 106 -2.47 -1.57 -15.54
CA SER A 106 -3.59 -2.04 -16.39
C SER A 106 -4.41 -0.87 -16.96
N LEU A 107 -4.71 0.14 -16.15
CA LEU A 107 -5.41 1.35 -16.60
C LEU A 107 -4.59 2.15 -17.60
N GLN A 108 -3.26 2.23 -17.42
CA GLN A 108 -2.37 2.87 -18.38
C GLN A 108 -2.44 2.17 -19.74
N SER A 109 -2.37 0.84 -19.78
CA SER A 109 -2.50 0.08 -21.02
C SER A 109 -3.85 0.28 -21.72
N GLN A 110 -4.95 0.35 -20.95
CA GLN A 110 -6.28 0.66 -21.49
C GLN A 110 -6.35 2.08 -22.03
N MET A 111 -5.79 3.07 -21.33
CA MET A 111 -5.68 4.45 -21.79
C MET A 111 -4.89 4.54 -23.09
N ASP A 112 -3.78 3.81 -23.19
CA ASP A 112 -2.93 3.79 -24.38
C ASP A 112 -3.68 3.22 -25.60
N ALA A 113 -4.47 2.15 -25.41
CA ALA A 113 -5.31 1.59 -26.47
C ALA A 113 -6.37 2.58 -26.95
N VAL A 114 -7.08 3.24 -26.03
CA VAL A 114 -8.08 4.27 -26.36
C VAL A 114 -7.42 5.47 -27.05
N ARG A 115 -6.24 5.89 -26.58
CA ARG A 115 -5.45 6.96 -27.18
C ARG A 115 -5.04 6.62 -28.61
N ILE A 116 -4.56 5.39 -28.86
CA ILE A 116 -4.19 4.94 -30.21
C ILE A 116 -5.40 5.00 -31.14
N GLU A 117 -6.55 4.48 -30.72
CA GLU A 117 -7.77 4.50 -31.54
C GLU A 117 -8.23 5.92 -31.83
N TYR A 118 -8.31 6.77 -30.81
CA TYR A 118 -8.71 8.17 -30.97
C TYR A 118 -7.73 8.93 -31.87
N ASN A 119 -6.42 8.73 -31.70
CA ASN A 119 -5.41 9.50 -32.44
C ASN A 119 -5.23 9.05 -33.89
N LYS A 120 -5.93 8.00 -34.37
CA LYS A 120 -5.87 7.57 -35.78
C LYS A 120 -6.23 8.72 -36.71
N GLY A 121 -5.29 9.13 -37.55
CA GLY A 121 -5.48 10.21 -38.52
C GLY A 121 -5.49 11.62 -37.93
N LYS A 122 -5.22 11.79 -36.62
CA LYS A 122 -5.15 13.12 -35.96
C LYS A 122 -3.71 13.60 -35.81
N ILE A 123 -3.50 14.91 -35.92
CA ILE A 123 -2.19 15.56 -35.81
C ILE A 123 -2.25 16.73 -34.80
N GLY A 124 -1.13 17.08 -34.19
CA GLY A 124 -1.02 18.23 -33.30
C GLY A 124 -1.95 18.15 -32.07
N PHE A 125 -2.59 19.28 -31.75
CA PHE A 125 -3.43 19.47 -30.55
C PHE A 125 -4.71 18.63 -30.52
N ASP A 126 -5.09 18.03 -31.65
CA ASP A 126 -6.25 17.15 -31.72
C ASP A 126 -5.99 15.75 -31.14
N ARG A 127 -4.79 15.48 -30.60
CA ARG A 127 -4.41 14.19 -30.00
C ARG A 127 -4.68 14.14 -28.50
N LEU A 128 -5.13 12.99 -28.00
CA LEU A 128 -5.20 12.70 -26.56
C LEU A 128 -3.83 12.38 -25.97
N GLY A 129 -3.63 12.73 -24.69
CA GLY A 129 -2.45 12.37 -23.89
C GLY A 129 -1.27 13.35 -23.99
N LEU A 130 -1.42 14.48 -24.68
CA LEU A 130 -0.36 15.50 -24.84
C LEU A 130 0.09 16.11 -23.51
N GLU A 131 -0.82 16.23 -22.55
CA GLU A 131 -0.55 16.68 -21.17
C GLU A 131 0.32 15.72 -20.34
N GLU A 132 0.40 14.45 -20.75
CA GLU A 132 1.23 13.43 -20.11
C GLU A 132 2.60 13.29 -20.78
N ASN A 133 2.76 13.76 -22.02
CA ASN A 133 3.99 13.60 -22.79
C ASN A 133 4.27 14.82 -23.68
N TRP A 134 4.93 15.84 -23.10
CA TRP A 134 5.22 17.12 -23.73
C TRP A 134 6.10 17.04 -24.99
N THR A 135 6.83 15.93 -25.16
CA THR A 135 7.65 15.68 -26.36
C THR A 135 6.81 15.56 -27.64
N ASP A 136 5.53 15.14 -27.54
CA ASP A 136 4.65 15.01 -28.71
C ASP A 136 4.09 16.36 -29.20
N VAL A 137 4.14 17.40 -28.37
CA VAL A 137 3.68 18.77 -28.68
C VAL A 137 4.79 19.62 -29.30
N PHE A 138 6.03 19.42 -28.86
CA PHE A 138 7.18 20.26 -29.22
C PHE A 138 8.30 19.53 -29.97
N GLY A 139 8.18 18.21 -30.19
CA GLY A 139 9.19 17.35 -30.82
C GLY A 139 9.42 17.53 -32.33
N GLY A 140 9.09 18.70 -32.88
CA GLY A 140 9.47 19.12 -34.23
C GLY A 140 10.32 20.40 -34.27
N LEU A 141 10.76 20.92 -33.11
CA LEU A 141 11.49 22.19 -33.00
C LEU A 141 12.75 22.15 -32.11
N PHE A 142 13.36 20.97 -31.95
CA PHE A 142 14.76 20.84 -31.54
C PHE A 142 15.43 19.70 -32.31
#